data_AF-A0A952H1Q5-F1
#
_entry.id   AF-A0A952H1Q5-F1
#
_cell.length_a   1.000
_cell.length_b   1.000
_cell.length_c   1.000
_cell.angle_alpha   90.00
_cell.angle_beta   90.00
_cell.angle_gamma   90.00
#
_symmetry.space_group_name_H-M   'P 1'
#
loop_
_entity.id
_entity.type
_entity.pdbx_description
1 polymer ?
#
loop_
_entity_poly.entity_id
_entity_poly.type
_entity_poly.pdbx_seq_one_letter_code
_entity_poly.pdbx_strand_id
1 'polypeptide(L)'
;MATKKPQAPQSADASVVGWVSFLAVSALFLFVSTKAGTRGLGISMVVGSILQHFSGRGIEYGWEGRPPSGTITGWPAALFTAALGVAGLAVAIWPEVAMGFFGWDEE
;
A
#
# COMPACT_ATOMS: atom_id res chain seq x y z
N MET A 1 27.86 -22.62 -8.13
CA MET A 1 27.32 -22.95 -6.80
C MET A 1 26.39 -21.82 -6.39
N ALA A 2 25.07 -22.02 -6.48
CA ALA A 2 24.09 -21.01 -6.12
C ALA A 2 23.93 -20.98 -4.59
N THR A 3 24.46 -19.94 -3.96
CA THR A 3 24.16 -19.62 -2.57
C THR A 3 22.70 -19.20 -2.47
N LYS A 4 21.80 -20.14 -2.12
CA LYS A 4 20.46 -19.82 -1.61
C LYS A 4 20.65 -18.97 -0.36
N LYS A 5 20.61 -17.64 -0.49
CA LYS A 5 20.41 -16.78 0.68
C LYS A 5 18.99 -17.04 1.20
N PRO A 6 18.80 -17.22 2.52
CA PRO A 6 17.48 -17.38 3.08
C PRO A 6 16.67 -16.15 2.72
N GLN A 7 15.56 -16.36 2.01
CA GLN A 7 14.50 -15.38 1.89
C GLN A 7 14.14 -15.00 3.32
N ALA A 8 14.49 -13.78 3.74
CA ALA A 8 14.12 -13.32 5.07
C ALA A 8 12.60 -13.48 5.16
N PRO A 9 12.07 -14.17 6.19
CA PRO A 9 10.64 -14.38 6.30
C PRO A 9 10.02 -12.99 6.28
N GLN A 10 9.20 -12.73 5.26
CA GLN A 10 8.23 -11.65 5.28
C GLN A 10 7.47 -11.87 6.59
N SER A 11 7.81 -11.08 7.62
CA SER A 11 7.41 -11.38 9.00
C SER A 11 5.91 -11.55 9.02
N ALA A 12 5.42 -12.62 9.65
CA ALA A 12 3.99 -12.94 9.70
C ALA A 12 3.14 -11.71 10.06
N ASP A 13 3.69 -10.81 10.88
CA ASP A 13 3.11 -9.52 11.26
C ASP A 13 2.74 -8.62 10.06
N ALA A 14 3.60 -8.52 9.04
CA ALA A 14 3.32 -7.74 7.84
C ALA A 14 2.18 -8.35 7.00
N SER A 15 2.05 -9.68 7.03
CA SER A 15 0.94 -10.39 6.39
C SER A 15 -0.37 -10.17 7.15
N VAL A 16 -0.35 -10.20 8.49
CA VAL A 16 -1.55 -9.97 9.32
C VAL A 16 -2.08 -8.55 9.16
N VAL A 17 -1.22 -7.53 9.19
CA VAL A 17 -1.65 -6.12 8.99
C VAL A 17 -2.29 -5.92 7.62
N GLY A 18 -1.74 -6.57 6.58
CA GLY A 18 -2.31 -6.57 5.24
C GLY A 18 -3.71 -7.19 5.20
N TRP A 19 -3.89 -8.37 5.79
CA TRP A 19 -5.19 -9.05 5.87
C TRP A 19 -6.23 -8.26 6.65
N VAL A 20 -5.86 -7.70 7.80
CA VAL A 20 -6.76 -6.88 8.62
C VAL A 20 -7.19 -5.62 7.85
N SER A 21 -6.24 -4.94 7.21
CA SER A 21 -6.54 -3.74 6.42
C SER A 21 -7.45 -4.07 5.23
N PHE A 22 -7.17 -5.17 4.53
CA PHE A 22 -8.00 -5.64 3.43
C PHE A 22 -9.44 -5.90 3.88
N LEU A 23 -9.63 -6.70 4.94
CA LEU A 23 -10.95 -7.02 5.47
C LEU A 23 -11.70 -5.77 5.95
N ALA A 24 -11.00 -4.84 6.60
CA ALA A 24 -11.60 -3.58 7.06
C ALA A 24 -12.08 -2.72 5.89
N VAL A 25 -11.26 -2.54 4.84
CA VAL A 25 -11.65 -1.77 3.66
C VAL A 25 -12.79 -2.46 2.91
N SER A 26 -12.72 -3.77 2.71
CA SER A 26 -13.82 -4.53 2.10
C SER A 26 -15.12 -4.40 2.89
N ALA A 27 -15.08 -4.44 4.23
CA ALA A 27 -16.25 -4.24 5.05
C ALA A 27 -16.84 -2.82 4.90
N LEU A 28 -15.99 -1.79 4.78
CA LEU A 28 -16.45 -0.42 4.52
C LEU A 28 -17.15 -0.29 3.17
N PHE A 29 -16.63 -0.94 2.12
CA PHE A 29 -17.28 -0.97 0.81
C PHE A 29 -18.61 -1.73 0.83
N LEU A 30 -18.67 -2.89 1.48
CA LEU A 30 -19.85 -3.77 1.43
C LEU A 30 -20.97 -3.36 2.38
N PHE A 31 -20.65 -2.78 3.54
CA PHE A 31 -21.63 -2.55 4.62
C PHE A 31 -21.88 -1.09 4.96
N VAL A 32 -21.07 -0.14 4.46
CA VAL A 32 -21.23 1.28 4.81
C VAL A 32 -21.56 2.12 3.59
N SER A 33 -20.61 2.27 2.66
CA SER A 33 -20.80 2.95 1.37
C SER A 33 -19.50 2.94 0.58
N THR A 34 -19.61 3.12 -0.74
CA THR A 34 -18.47 3.34 -1.64
C THR A 34 -17.58 4.47 -1.14
N LYS A 35 -18.18 5.59 -0.68
CA LYS A 35 -17.47 6.73 -0.10
C LYS A 35 -16.65 6.37 1.15
N ALA A 36 -17.22 5.57 2.06
CA ALA A 36 -16.52 5.11 3.24
C ALA A 36 -15.39 4.13 2.90
N GLY A 37 -15.62 3.25 1.93
CA GLY A 37 -14.61 2.35 1.37
C GLY A 37 -13.43 3.09 0.77
N THR A 38 -13.67 4.10 -0.06
CA THR A 38 -12.63 4.95 -0.67
C THR A 38 -11.80 5.68 0.40
N ARG A 39 -12.45 6.21 1.45
CA ARG A 39 -11.72 6.81 2.59
C ARG A 39 -10.85 5.80 3.32
N GLY A 40 -11.38 4.61 3.58
CA GLY A 40 -10.64 3.52 4.21
C GLY A 40 -9.43 3.10 3.39
N LEU A 41 -9.58 3.02 2.07
CA LEU A 41 -8.48 2.74 1.14
C LEU A 41 -7.39 3.82 1.23
N GLY A 42 -7.76 5.11 1.18
CA GLY A 42 -6.82 6.22 1.34
C GLY A 42 -6.06 6.16 2.66
N ILE A 43 -6.76 5.90 3.77
CA ILE A 43 -6.13 5.74 5.10
C ILE A 43 -5.15 4.55 5.10
N SER A 44 -5.54 3.42 4.52
CA SER A 44 -4.67 2.23 4.44
C SER A 44 -3.40 2.50 3.62
N MET A 45 -3.49 3.31 2.55
CA MET A 45 -2.32 3.74 1.78
C MET A 45 -1.41 4.66 2.59
N VAL A 46 -1.97 5.59 3.37
CA VAL A 46 -1.17 6.46 4.26
C VAL A 46 -0.44 5.61 5.29
N VAL A 47 -1.14 4.71 5.98
CA VAL A 47 -0.54 3.82 6.99
C VAL A 47 0.53 2.92 6.36
N GLY A 48 0.26 2.35 5.19
CA GLY A 48 1.22 1.54 4.44
C GLY A 48 2.48 2.34 4.08
N SER A 49 2.33 3.58 3.62
CA SER A 49 3.46 4.46 3.31
C SER A 49 4.30 4.80 4.55
N ILE A 50 3.65 5.09 5.68
CA ILE A 50 4.32 5.36 6.96
C ILE A 50 5.11 4.13 7.40
N LEU A 51 4.48 2.96 7.41
CA LEU A 51 5.14 1.71 7.77
C LEU A 51 6.32 1.43 6.84
N GLN A 52 6.17 1.63 5.54
CA GLN A 52 7.24 1.43 4.57
C GLN A 52 8.41 2.40 4.79
N HIS A 53 8.13 3.66 5.13
CA HIS A 53 9.14 4.66 5.45
C HIS A 53 9.95 4.28 6.71
N PHE A 54 9.26 3.89 7.78
CA PHE A 54 9.90 3.51 9.05
C PHE A 54 10.56 2.13 9.02
N SER A 55 10.14 1.24 8.13
CA SER A 55 10.74 -0.09 7.99
C SER A 55 12.20 -0.02 7.53
N GLY A 56 12.62 1.08 6.89
CA GLY A 56 13.96 1.23 6.31
C GLY A 56 14.30 0.19 5.22
N ARG A 57 13.34 -0.67 4.88
CA ARG A 57 13.46 -1.69 3.83
C ARG A 57 13.25 -0.96 2.51
N GLY A 58 14.31 -0.89 1.70
CA GLY A 58 14.21 -0.33 0.36
C GLY A 58 13.20 -1.09 -0.49
N ILE A 59 12.70 -0.43 -1.54
CA ILE A 59 11.68 -1.00 -2.42
C ILE A 59 12.39 -1.98 -3.35
N GLU A 60 12.19 -3.27 -3.12
CA GLU A 60 12.66 -4.31 -4.04
C GLU A 60 11.87 -4.22 -5.35
N TYR A 61 12.58 -4.12 -6.47
CA TYR A 61 11.97 -4.17 -7.79
C TYR A 61 12.47 -5.39 -8.54
N GLY A 62 11.55 -6.16 -9.10
CA GLY A 62 11.85 -7.41 -9.77
C GLY A 62 10.60 -8.05 -10.33
N TRP A 63 10.80 -9.00 -11.25
CA TRP A 63 9.73 -9.80 -11.80
C TRP A 63 9.32 -10.89 -10.81
N GLU A 64 8.02 -11.14 -10.73
CA GLU A 64 7.46 -12.18 -9.89
C GLU A 64 8.07 -13.55 -10.26
N GLY A 65 8.57 -14.28 -9.25
CA GLY A 65 9.28 -15.54 -9.44
C GLY A 65 10.78 -15.44 -9.81
N ARG A 66 11.35 -14.22 -9.85
CA ARG A 66 12.81 -14.01 -10.02
C ARG A 66 13.41 -13.24 -8.85
N PRO A 67 14.72 -13.40 -8.57
CA PRO A 67 15.39 -12.56 -7.58
C PRO A 67 15.24 -11.08 -7.97
N PRO A 68 15.05 -10.18 -6.99
CA PRO A 68 14.88 -8.76 -7.25
C PRO A 68 16.09 -8.23 -8.01
N SER A 69 15.82 -7.46 -9.07
CA SER A 69 16.86 -6.87 -9.94
C SER A 69 17.63 -5.76 -9.23
N GLY A 70 17.09 -5.25 -8.13
CA GLY A 70 17.75 -4.33 -7.22
C GLY A 70 16.80 -3.86 -6.12
N THR A 71 17.30 -2.96 -5.29
CA THR A 71 16.53 -2.31 -4.23
C THR A 71 16.66 -0.80 -4.41
N ILE A 72 15.53 -0.09 -4.52
CA ILE A 72 15.53 1.37 -4.49
C ILE A 72 15.65 1.79 -3.02
N THR A 73 16.76 2.45 -2.69
CA THR A 73 17.07 2.94 -1.34
C THR A 73 17.38 4.43 -1.35
N GLY A 74 17.28 5.08 -0.19
CA GLY A 74 17.64 6.48 -0.02
C GLY A 74 16.56 7.45 -0.49
N TRP A 75 16.96 8.62 -0.98
CA TRP A 75 16.04 9.71 -1.31
C TRP A 75 14.96 9.37 -2.36
N PRO A 76 15.19 8.52 -3.39
CA PRO A 76 14.15 8.19 -4.37
C PRO A 76 13.05 7.31 -3.77
N ALA A 77 13.43 6.37 -2.89
CA ALA A 77 12.45 5.55 -2.16
C ALA A 77 11.61 6.43 -1.22
N ALA A 78 12.26 7.36 -0.51
CA ALA A 78 11.55 8.30 0.36
C ALA A 78 10.57 9.19 -0.42
N LEU A 79 10.96 9.68 -1.60
CA LEU A 79 10.09 10.47 -2.48
C LEU A 79 8.89 9.65 -2.94
N PHE A 80 9.10 8.40 -3.34
CA PHE A 80 8.03 7.51 -3.79
C PHE A 80 7.04 7.20 -2.66
N THR A 81 7.55 6.85 -1.48
CA THR A 81 6.72 6.62 -0.30
C THR A 81 5.95 7.87 0.13
N ALA A 82 6.58 9.05 0.06
CA ALA A 82 5.91 10.32 0.33
C ALA A 82 4.80 10.61 -0.70
N ALA A 83 5.06 10.36 -1.99
CA ALA A 83 4.05 10.53 -3.04
C ALA A 83 2.85 9.60 -2.82
N LEU A 84 3.08 8.34 -2.46
CA LEU A 84 2.02 7.40 -2.10
C LEU A 84 1.24 7.84 -0.86
N GLY A 85 1.93 8.36 0.17
CA GLY A 85 1.29 8.91 1.36
C GLY A 85 0.40 10.11 1.05
N VAL A 86 0.89 11.06 0.24
CA VAL A 86 0.11 12.23 -0.20
C VAL A 86 -1.08 11.80 -1.05
N ALA A 87 -0.91 10.84 -1.96
CA ALA A 87 -2.01 10.29 -2.75
C ALA A 87 -3.06 9.62 -1.85
N GLY A 88 -2.64 8.80 -0.88
CA GLY A 88 -3.54 8.19 0.10
C GLY A 88 -4.31 9.23 0.92
N LEU A 89 -3.64 10.31 1.32
CA LEU A 89 -4.27 11.43 2.04
C LEU A 89 -5.31 12.14 1.16
N ALA A 90 -4.98 12.40 -0.11
CA ALA A 90 -5.90 13.02 -1.06
C ALA A 90 -7.16 12.16 -1.26
N VAL A 91 -6.99 10.83 -1.40
CA VAL A 91 -8.10 9.87 -1.51
C VAL A 91 -8.95 9.84 -0.23
N ALA A 92 -8.33 9.99 0.95
CA ALA A 92 -9.04 10.02 2.22
C ALA A 92 -9.81 11.34 2.46
N ILE A 93 -9.25 12.48 2.07
CA ILE A 93 -9.86 13.81 2.27
C ILE A 93 -10.92 14.11 1.21
N TRP A 94 -10.65 13.78 -0.05
CA TRP A 94 -11.54 13.98 -1.19
C TRP A 94 -11.94 12.65 -1.84
N PRO A 95 -12.71 11.80 -1.14
CA PRO A 95 -13.17 10.54 -1.70
C PRO A 95 -14.06 10.75 -2.92
N GLU A 96 -14.77 11.88 -3.06
CA GLU A 96 -15.64 12.17 -4.20
C GLU A 96 -14.84 12.32 -5.51
N VAL A 97 -13.73 13.06 -5.46
CA VAL A 97 -12.83 13.22 -6.60
C VAL A 97 -12.14 11.89 -6.93
N ALA A 98 -11.76 11.13 -5.90
CA ALA A 98 -11.17 9.81 -6.09
C ALA A 98 -12.17 8.83 -6.71
N MET A 99 -13.40 8.78 -6.20
CA MET A 99 -14.48 7.97 -6.78
C MET A 99 -14.72 8.34 -8.25
N GLY A 100 -14.71 9.63 -8.60
CA GLY A 100 -14.80 10.09 -9.98
C GLY A 100 -13.66 9.68 -10.89
N PHE A 101 -12.44 9.63 -10.36
CA PHE A 101 -11.30 9.10 -11.11
C PHE A 101 -11.37 7.58 -11.28
N PHE A 102 -11.90 6.88 -10.28
CA PHE A 102 -12.05 5.42 -10.29
C PHE A 102 -13.33 4.92 -11.00
N GLY A 103 -14.23 5.82 -11.43
CA GLY A 103 -15.51 5.47 -12.05
C GLY A 103 -16.48 4.80 -11.06
N TRP A 104 -16.42 5.18 -9.79
CA TRP A 104 -17.26 4.66 -8.70
C TRP A 104 -18.44 5.58 -8.34
N ASP A 105 -18.57 6.67 -9.07
CA ASP A 105 -19.56 7.73 -8.96
C ASP A 105 -20.77 7.54 -9.91
N GLU A 106 -20.74 6.54 -10.78
CA GLU A 106 -21.89 6.12 -11.59
C GLU A 106 -22.78 5.14 -10.82
N GLU A 107 -23.57 5.66 -9.88
CA GLU A 107 -24.85 5.08 -9.43
C GLU A 107 -26.00 6.09 -9.57
#